data_AF-A0A4P8EHR2-F1
#
_entry.id   AF-A0A4P8EHR2-F1
#
_cell.length_a   1.000
_cell.length_b   1.000
_cell.length_c   1.000
_cell.angle_alpha   90.00
_cell.angle_beta   90.00
_cell.angle_gamma   90.00
#
_symmetry.space_group_name_H-M   'P 1'
#
loop_
_entity.id
_entity.type
_entity.pdbx_description
1 polymer ?
#
loop_
_entity_poly.entity_id
_entity_poly.type
_entity_poly.pdbx_seq_one_letter_code
_entity_poly.pdbx_strand_id
1 'polypeptide(L)'
;MSKEEYAALCGATAWAENTPEKGAPFEGANSFTEEQAIDRAVAWNVTEVSALTKDDQGIWRGTGMANGAAVSVAVDYKGNVVTSAAKP
;
A
#
# COMPACT_ATOMS: atom_id res chain seq x y z
N MET A 1 -22.23 11.75 18.77
CA MET A 1 -21.33 12.65 18.02
C MET A 1 -21.72 14.07 18.34
N SER A 2 -20.92 14.72 19.15
CA SER A 2 -21.04 16.13 19.49
C SER A 2 -20.51 17.01 18.35
N LYS A 3 -20.88 18.29 18.35
CA LYS A 3 -20.41 19.26 17.36
C LYS A 3 -18.89 19.42 17.42
N GLU A 4 -18.31 19.27 18.60
CA GLU A 4 -16.87 19.33 18.84
C GLU A 4 -16.13 18.14 18.21
N GLU A 5 -16.66 16.92 18.33
CA GLU A 5 -16.09 15.73 17.68
C GLU A 5 -16.11 15.83 16.16
N TYR A 6 -17.20 16.38 15.59
CA TYR A 6 -17.30 16.61 14.15
C TYR A 6 -16.30 17.66 13.65
N ALA A 7 -16.13 18.77 14.39
CA ALA A 7 -15.15 19.81 14.06
C ALA A 7 -13.70 19.29 14.14
N ALA A 8 -13.40 18.40 15.09
CA ALA A 8 -12.10 17.74 15.19
C ALA A 8 -11.81 16.83 13.99
N LEU A 9 -12.81 16.11 13.48
CA LEU A 9 -12.69 15.29 12.26
C LEU A 9 -12.51 16.15 11.00
N CYS A 10 -13.17 17.31 10.91
CA CYS A 10 -13.01 18.23 9.79
C CYS A 10 -11.66 18.97 9.79
N GLY A 11 -11.09 19.22 10.97
CA GLY A 11 -9.77 19.86 11.14
C GLY A 11 -8.60 18.87 11.15
N ALA A 12 -8.88 17.58 11.25
CA ALA A 12 -7.86 16.55 11.14
C ALA A 12 -7.36 16.50 9.69
N THR A 13 -6.11 16.90 9.45
CA THR A 13 -5.35 16.52 8.25
C THR A 13 -4.99 15.03 8.24
N ALA A 14 -5.73 14.21 8.99
CA ALA A 14 -5.49 12.80 9.16
C ALA A 14 -6.11 12.03 8.00
N TRP A 15 -5.52 12.18 6.82
CA TRP A 15 -5.31 11.01 5.98
C TRP A 15 -4.36 10.13 6.79
N ALA A 16 -4.92 9.30 7.67
CA ALA A 16 -4.12 8.41 8.51
C ALA A 16 -3.16 7.65 7.60
N GLU A 17 -1.88 7.61 7.96
CA GLU A 17 -0.90 6.85 7.20
C GLU A 17 -1.41 5.41 7.05
N ASN A 18 -1.52 4.96 5.81
CA ASN A 18 -1.99 3.61 5.54
C ASN A 18 -0.99 2.62 6.15
N THR A 19 -1.45 1.86 7.13
CA THR A 19 -0.64 0.83 7.80
C THR A 19 -1.13 -0.54 7.36
N PRO A 20 -0.24 -1.45 6.93
CA PRO A 20 -0.64 -2.80 6.56
C PRO A 20 -1.21 -3.55 7.76
N GLU A 21 -2.23 -4.36 7.51
CA GLU A 21 -2.76 -5.28 8.51
C GLU A 21 -1.65 -6.17 9.08
N LYS A 22 -1.73 -6.47 10.39
CA LYS A 22 -0.76 -7.33 11.05
C LYS A 22 -0.72 -8.71 10.38
N GLY A 23 0.45 -9.08 9.88
CA GLY A 23 0.66 -10.36 9.18
C GLY A 23 0.55 -10.28 7.66
N ALA A 24 0.27 -9.11 7.09
CA ALA A 24 0.41 -8.88 5.65
C ALA A 24 1.87 -9.05 5.19
N PRO A 25 2.11 -9.43 3.91
CA PRO A 25 1.10 -9.66 2.87
C PRO A 25 0.41 -11.01 3.01
N PHE A 26 -0.90 -11.07 2.75
CA PHE A 26 -1.67 -12.31 2.80
C PHE A 26 -1.79 -12.99 1.44
N GLU A 27 -1.44 -14.27 1.37
CA GLU A 27 -1.64 -15.09 0.16
C GLU A 27 -3.12 -15.23 -0.18
N GLY A 28 -3.45 -15.22 -1.47
CA GLY A 28 -4.83 -15.39 -1.93
C GLY A 28 -5.07 -14.97 -3.38
N ALA A 29 -6.22 -15.36 -3.91
CA ALA A 29 -6.62 -15.01 -5.27
C ALA A 29 -6.82 -13.49 -5.41
N ASN A 30 -5.82 -12.81 -5.95
CA ASN A 30 -5.86 -11.37 -6.18
C ASN A 30 -6.57 -11.02 -7.48
N SER A 31 -7.61 -10.18 -7.37
CA SER A 31 -8.47 -9.74 -8.47
C SER A 31 -8.08 -8.37 -9.04
N PHE A 32 -7.09 -7.69 -8.47
CA PHE A 32 -6.61 -6.43 -9.02
C PHE A 32 -5.89 -6.67 -10.35
N THR A 33 -6.06 -5.74 -11.28
CA THR A 33 -5.13 -5.59 -12.41
C THR A 33 -3.80 -5.02 -11.90
N GLU A 34 -2.74 -5.10 -12.73
CA GLU A 34 -1.45 -4.48 -12.40
C GLU A 34 -1.61 -2.98 -12.11
N GLU A 35 -2.32 -2.26 -12.97
CA GLU A 35 -2.59 -0.82 -12.83
C GLU A 35 -3.28 -0.50 -11.50
N GLN A 36 -4.29 -1.29 -11.10
CA GLN A 36 -4.98 -1.12 -9.82
C GLN A 36 -4.07 -1.39 -8.62
N ALA A 37 -3.12 -2.32 -8.74
CA ALA A 37 -2.13 -2.58 -7.70
C ALA A 37 -1.11 -1.43 -7.59
N ILE A 38 -0.71 -0.84 -8.72
CA ILE A 38 0.15 0.36 -8.76
C ILE A 38 -0.55 1.55 -8.10
N ASP A 39 -1.78 1.86 -8.50
CA ASP A 39 -2.59 2.96 -7.92
C ASP A 39 -2.68 2.84 -6.40
N ARG A 40 -2.74 1.59 -5.92
CA ARG A 40 -2.85 1.29 -4.51
C ARG A 40 -1.53 1.47 -3.76
N ALA A 41 -0.40 1.10 -4.35
CA ALA A 41 0.92 1.43 -3.81
C ALA A 41 1.11 2.96 -3.73
N VAL A 42 0.67 3.70 -4.75
CA VAL A 42 0.70 5.17 -4.76
C VAL A 42 -0.16 5.77 -3.66
N ALA A 43 -1.37 5.23 -3.44
CA ALA A 43 -2.23 5.66 -2.33
C ALA A 43 -1.60 5.42 -0.93
N TRP A 44 -0.55 4.59 -0.85
CA TRP A 44 0.21 4.31 0.37
C TRP A 44 1.56 5.06 0.39
N ASN A 45 1.66 6.16 -0.36
CA ASN A 45 2.84 7.02 -0.45
C ASN A 45 4.09 6.35 -1.02
N VAL A 46 3.92 5.28 -1.83
CA VAL A 46 5.00 4.73 -2.63
C VAL A 46 5.02 5.43 -3.98
N THR A 47 6.12 6.08 -4.32
CA THR A 47 6.32 6.74 -5.61
C THR A 47 7.19 5.89 -6.52
N GLU A 48 7.30 6.25 -7.81
CA GLU A 48 8.19 5.58 -8.77
C GLU A 48 7.99 4.05 -8.80
N VAL A 49 6.74 3.61 -8.64
CA VAL A 49 6.40 2.18 -8.62
C VAL A 49 6.73 1.57 -9.98
N SER A 50 7.56 0.53 -9.97
CA SER A 50 7.91 -0.23 -11.18
C SER A 50 6.71 -1.03 -11.69
N ALA A 51 6.86 -1.65 -12.86
CA ALA A 51 5.98 -2.74 -13.25
C ALA A 51 5.87 -3.76 -12.11
N LEU A 52 4.65 -4.24 -11.85
CA LEU A 52 4.37 -5.22 -10.82
C LEU A 52 4.08 -6.56 -11.48
N THR A 53 4.67 -7.62 -10.95
CA THR A 53 4.37 -8.99 -11.38
C THR A 53 3.62 -9.70 -10.27
N LYS A 54 2.48 -10.30 -10.60
CA LYS A 54 1.74 -11.16 -9.68
C LYS A 54 2.45 -12.51 -9.57
N ASP A 55 2.81 -12.88 -8.35
CA ASP A 55 3.45 -14.16 -8.06
C ASP A 55 2.42 -15.31 -7.93
N ASP A 56 2.93 -16.50 -7.64
CA ASP A 56 2.18 -17.74 -7.40
C ASP A 56 1.34 -17.71 -6.11
N GLN A 57 1.66 -16.84 -5.15
CA GLN A 57 0.89 -16.59 -3.94
C GLN A 57 -0.25 -15.56 -4.18
N GLY A 58 -0.32 -14.97 -5.37
CA GLY A 58 -1.27 -13.93 -5.73
C GLY A 58 -0.88 -12.53 -5.24
N ILE A 59 0.37 -12.31 -4.85
CA ILE A 59 0.89 -11.01 -4.41
C ILE A 59 1.46 -10.27 -5.62
N TRP A 60 1.06 -9.02 -5.83
CA TRP A 60 1.73 -8.14 -6.79
C TRP A 60 3.05 -7.66 -6.20
N ARG A 61 4.16 -7.92 -6.90
CA ARG A 61 5.51 -7.58 -6.45
C ARG A 61 6.25 -6.67 -7.42
N GLY A 62 6.99 -5.73 -6.89
CA GLY A 62 7.90 -4.88 -7.65
C GLY A 62 8.73 -4.00 -6.72
N THR A 63 9.14 -2.85 -7.22
CA THR A 63 9.94 -1.87 -6.49
C THR A 63 9.31 -0.50 -6.56
N GLY A 64 9.72 0.40 -5.68
CA GLY A 64 9.33 1.80 -5.71
C GLY A 64 10.18 2.60 -4.73
N MET A 65 9.76 3.83 -4.47
CA MET A 65 10.41 4.76 -3.55
C MET A 65 9.44 5.07 -2.41
N ALA A 66 9.91 4.92 -1.18
CA ALA A 66 9.17 5.33 0.01
C ALA A 66 10.12 6.07 0.95
N ASN A 67 9.71 7.24 1.46
CA ASN A 67 10.52 8.07 2.34
C ASN A 67 11.94 8.36 1.80
N GLY A 68 12.06 8.53 0.47
CA GLY A 68 13.34 8.82 -0.20
C GLY A 68 14.28 7.61 -0.36
N ALA A 69 13.84 6.40 -0.01
CA ALA A 69 14.62 5.16 -0.18
C ALA A 69 13.94 4.19 -1.15
N ALA A 70 14.76 3.43 -1.88
CA ALA A 70 14.27 2.34 -2.71
C ALA A 70 13.75 1.19 -1.84
N VAL A 71 12.53 0.74 -2.13
CA VAL A 71 11.83 -0.32 -1.40
C VAL A 71 11.31 -1.38 -2.35
N SER A 72 11.27 -2.62 -1.87
CA SER A 72 10.44 -3.67 -2.46
C SER A 72 9.00 -3.47 -2.02
N VAL A 73 8.07 -3.59 -2.97
CA VAL A 73 6.62 -3.40 -2.79
C VAL A 73 5.92 -4.74 -2.94
N ALA A 74 4.99 -5.02 -2.04
CA ALA A 74 4.08 -6.16 -2.11
C ALA A 74 2.64 -5.69 -1.89
N VAL A 75 1.73 -5.97 -2.83
CA VAL A 75 0.30 -5.66 -2.72
C VAL A 75 -0.50 -6.97 -2.69
N ASP A 76 -1.19 -7.22 -1.57
CA ASP A 76 -1.98 -8.44 -1.38
C ASP A 76 -3.42 -8.33 -1.92
N TYR A 77 -4.20 -9.41 -1.83
CA TYR A 77 -5.58 -9.46 -2.38
C TYR A 77 -6.60 -8.60 -1.59
N LYS A 78 -6.33 -8.34 -0.30
CA LYS A 78 -7.09 -7.37 0.52
C LYS A 78 -6.59 -5.95 0.26
N GLY A 79 -5.42 -5.89 -0.36
CA GLY A 79 -4.69 -4.76 -0.85
C GLY A 79 -3.81 -4.09 0.20
N ASN A 80 -3.39 -4.78 1.24
CA ASN A 80 -2.32 -4.21 2.06
C ASN A 80 -1.10 -3.94 1.19
N VAL A 81 -0.43 -2.81 1.40
CA VAL A 81 0.85 -2.51 0.76
C VAL A 81 1.94 -2.67 1.80
N VAL A 82 2.80 -3.65 1.60
CA VAL A 82 3.96 -3.91 2.44
C VAL A 82 5.20 -3.43 1.71
N THR A 83 5.95 -2.56 2.36
CA THR A 83 7.25 -2.10 1.87
C THR A 83 8.37 -2.68 2.74
N SER A 84 9.48 -3.02 2.11
CA SER A 84 10.71 -3.45 2.79
C SER A 84 11.92 -2.88 2.06
N ALA A 85 13.07 -2.81 2.72
CA ALA A 85 14.30 -2.38 2.05
C ALA A 85 14.51 -3.17 0.75
N ALA A 86 14.72 -2.48 -0.37
CA ALA A 86 14.94 -3.14 -1.64
C ALA A 86 16.15 -4.08 -1.51
N LYS A 87 16.00 -5.32 -1.95
CA LYS A 87 17.13 -6.25 -2.07
C LYS A 87 18.07 -5.72 -3.17
N PRO A 88 19.40 -5.69 -2.95
CA PRO A 88 20.36 -5.27 -3.98
C PRO A 88 20.34 -6.20 -5.19
#